data_AF-K0HZ72-F1
#
_entry.id   AF-K0HZ72-F1
#
_cell.length_a   1.000
_cell.length_b   1.000
_cell.length_c   1.000
_cell.angle_alpha   90.00
_cell.angle_beta   90.00
_cell.angle_gamma   90.00
#
_symmetry.space_group_name_H-M   'P 1'
#
loop_
_entity.id
_entity.type
_entity.pdbx_description
1 polymer ?
#
loop_
_entity_poly.entity_id
_entity_poly.type
_entity_poly.pdbx_seq_one_letter_code
_entity_poly.pdbx_strand_id
1 'polypeptide(L)' 'MPQLIPFYFMHLLTFAFITFIFLTYIISTILLPNIVRFMVARSIMTKV' A
#
# COMPACT_ATOMS: atom_id res chain seq x y z
N MET A 1 -14.50 3.63 24.01
CA MET A 1 -13.87 3.32 25.32
C MET A 1 -12.96 4.47 25.73
N PRO A 2 -12.76 4.77 27.02
CA PRO A 2 -12.01 5.95 27.50
C PRO A 2 -10.59 6.07 26.91
N GLN A 3 -9.98 4.97 26.49
CA GLN A 3 -8.67 4.95 25.82
C GLN A 3 -8.68 5.49 24.38
N LEU A 4 -9.82 5.48 23.69
CA LEU A 4 -10.01 6.04 22.33
C LEU A 4 -10.37 7.53 22.36
N ILE A 5 -10.37 8.19 23.53
CA ILE A 5 -10.70 9.61 23.69
C ILE A 5 -9.47 10.38 24.21
N PRO A 6 -8.41 10.60 23.41
CA PRO A 6 -7.22 11.26 23.90
C PRO A 6 -6.87 12.54 23.13
N PHE A 7 -5.97 13.34 23.72
CA PHE A 7 -5.36 14.50 23.07
C PHE A 7 -4.46 14.15 21.87
N TYR A 8 -4.08 12.89 21.70
CA TYR A 8 -3.21 12.42 20.62
C TYR A 8 -3.97 12.05 19.32
N PHE A 9 -5.27 12.34 19.23
CA PHE A 9 -6.08 12.05 18.04
C PHE A 9 -5.44 12.62 16.76
N MET A 10 -5.04 13.90 16.79
CA MET A 10 -4.42 14.55 15.63
C MET A 10 -3.08 13.92 15.23
N HIS A 11 -2.28 13.49 16.22
CA HIS A 11 -1.02 12.80 15.96
C HIS A 11 -1.27 11.45 15.26
N LEU A 12 -2.15 10.62 15.81
CA LEU A 12 -2.48 9.32 15.20
C LEU A 12 -3.06 9.49 13.78
N LEU A 13 -3.95 10.46 13.60
CA LEU A 13 -4.57 10.71 12.30
C LEU A 13 -3.52 11.15 11.27
N THR A 14 -2.63 12.06 11.65
CA THR A 14 -1.59 12.59 10.76
C THR A 14 -0.61 11.49 10.34
N PHE A 15 -0.12 10.71 11.29
CA PHE A 15 0.78 9.58 10.98
C PHE A 15 0.08 8.51 10.14
N ALA A 16 -1.19 8.19 10.42
CA ALA A 16 -1.94 7.25 9.61
C ALA A 16 -2.03 7.71 8.15
N PHE A 17 -2.40 8.97 7.89
CA PHE A 17 -2.48 9.50 6.53
C PHE A 17 -1.12 9.51 5.82
N ILE A 18 -0.05 9.91 6.51
CA ILE A 18 1.31 9.85 5.95
C ILE A 18 1.66 8.41 5.57
N THR A 19 1.43 7.45 6.47
CA THR A 19 1.68 6.03 6.20
C THR A 19 0.85 5.52 5.02
N PHE A 20 -0.42 5.91 4.91
CA PHE A 20 -1.25 5.54 3.77
C PHE A 20 -0.70 6.09 2.46
N ILE A 21 -0.29 7.36 2.40
CA ILE A 21 0.29 7.96 1.19
C ILE A 21 1.56 7.20 0.76
N PHE A 22 2.47 6.92 1.70
CA PHE A 22 3.68 6.17 1.41
C PHE A 22 3.38 4.74 0.94
N LEU A 23 2.46 4.05 1.63
CA LEU A 23 2.04 2.71 1.23
C LEU A 23 1.42 2.70 -0.16
N THR A 24 0.50 3.61 -0.44
CA THR A 24 -0.12 3.72 -1.77
C THR A 24 0.92 3.97 -2.85
N TYR A 25 1.89 4.86 -2.61
CA TYR A 25 2.98 5.12 -3.55
C TYR A 25 3.83 3.85 -3.81
N ILE A 26 4.29 3.18 -2.75
CA ILE A 26 5.13 1.97 -2.86
C ILE A 26 4.36 0.85 -3.55
N ILE A 27 3.11 0.62 -3.15
CA ILE A 27 2.26 -0.41 -3.72
C ILE A 27 2.04 -0.15 -5.21
N SER A 28 1.68 1.09 -5.59
CA SER A 28 1.39 1.45 -6.98
C SER A 28 2.63 1.45 -7.89
N THR A 29 3.79 1.86 -7.40
CA THR A 29 4.97 2.09 -8.25
C THR A 29 5.97 0.94 -8.25
N ILE A 30 6.03 0.16 -7.16
CA ILE A 30 7.04 -0.90 -6.99
C ILE A 30 6.36 -2.26 -6.98
N LEU A 31 5.37 -2.47 -6.11
CA LEU A 31 4.85 -3.81 -5.84
C LEU A 31 3.95 -4.33 -6.96
N LEU A 32 2.90 -3.58 -7.32
CA LEU A 32 1.96 -3.95 -8.39
C LEU A 32 2.63 -4.19 -9.75
N PRO A 33 3.47 -3.27 -10.29
CA PRO A 33 4.03 -3.47 -11.61
C PRO A 33 4.95 -4.69 -11.67
N ASN A 34 5.68 -5.01 -10.61
CA ASN A 34 6.50 -6.21 -10.56
C ASN A 34 5.65 -7.48 -10.58
N ILE A 35 4.56 -7.53 -9.81
CA ILE A 35 3.61 -8.67 -9.85
C ILE A 35 3.03 -8.83 -11.26
N VAL A 36 2.56 -7.74 -11.86
CA VAL A 36 1.97 -7.78 -13.21
C VAL A 36 3.00 -8.26 -14.24
N ARG A 37 4.26 -7.81 -14.16
CA ARG A 37 5.34 -8.30 -15.05
C ARG A 37 5.52 -9.81 -14.96
N PHE A 38 5.55 -10.38 -13.75
CA PHE A 38 5.64 -11.83 -13.58
C PHE A 38 4.42 -12.57 -14.11
N MET A 39 3.21 -12.06 -13.88
CA MET A 39 1.98 -12.65 -14.39
C MET A 39 1.94 -12.63 -15.93
N VAL A 40 2.34 -11.52 -16.55
CA VAL A 40 2.44 -11.38 -18.00
C VAL A 40 3.49 -12.34 -18.56
N ALA A 41 4.69 -12.40 -17.97
CA ALA A 41 5.75 -13.32 -18.39
C ALA A 41 5.28 -14.79 -18.38
N ARG A 42 4.60 -15.21 -17.30
CA ARG A 42 3.99 -16.54 -17.22
C ARG A 42 2.94 -16.74 -18.31
N SER A 43 2.06 -15.76 -18.54
CA SER A 43 1.01 -15.87 -19.55
C SER A 43 1.58 -16.06 -20.96
N ILE A 44 2.68 -15.36 -21.28
CA ILE A 44 3.38 -15.49 -22.56
C ILE A 44 3.98 -16.89 -22.68
N MET A 45 4.71 -17.36 -21.66
CA MET A 45 5.32 -18.69 -21.66
C MET A 45 4.32 -19.85 -21.78
N THR A 46 3.08 -19.67 -21.33
CA THR A 46 2.04 -20.72 -21.39
C THR A 46 1.20 -20.72 -22.67
N LYS A 47 1.17 -19.60 -23.41
CA LYS A 47 0.32 -19.44 -24.61
C LYS A 47 1.09 -19.51 -25.93
N VAL A 48 2.41 -19.29 -25.92
CA VAL A 48 3.32 -19.58 -27.04
C VAL A 48 3.76 -21.03 -26.92
#